data_AF-A0A5B0I8M5-F1
#
_entry.id   AF-A0A5B0I8M5-F1
#
_cell.length_a   1.000
_cell.length_b   1.000
_cell.length_c   1.000
_cell.angle_alpha   90.00
_cell.angle_beta   90.00
_cell.angle_gamma   90.00
#
_symmetry.space_group_name_H-M   'P 1'
#
loop_
_entity.id
_entity.type
_entity.pdbx_description
1 polymer ?
#
loop_
_entity_poly.entity_id
_entity_poly.type
_entity_poly.pdbx_seq_one_letter_code
_entity_poly.pdbx_strand_id
1 'polypeptide(L)' 'MKTAQNFAGILGVLLGAIPLLQYLITGWIGLWTVVLGDAPALPWAYPTVVLVVTGVVVVVLDRREKAG' A
#
# COMPACT_ATOMS: atom_id res chain seq x y z
N MET A 1 5.67 -19.70 -0.66
CA MET A 1 5.93 -18.36 -1.24
C MET A 1 4.64 -17.60 -1.57
N LYS A 2 3.65 -18.25 -2.22
CA LYS A 2 2.30 -17.69 -2.45
C LYS A 2 1.62 -16.98 -1.28
N THR A 3 1.69 -17.52 -0.05
CA THR A 3 1.06 -16.87 1.12
C THR A 3 1.66 -15.49 1.42
N ALA A 4 2.98 -15.32 1.28
CA ALA A 4 3.64 -14.04 1.52
C ALA A 4 3.30 -13.02 0.43
N GLN A 5 3.16 -13.46 -0.82
CA GLN A 5 2.75 -12.63 -1.94
C GLN A 5 1.28 -12.19 -1.82
N ASN A 6 0.40 -13.09 -1.39
CA ASN A 6 -1.01 -12.77 -1.09
C ASN A 6 -1.12 -11.79 0.07
N PHE A 7 -0.36 -11.98 1.15
CA PHE A 7 -0.33 -11.04 2.27
C PHE A 7 0.18 -9.66 1.86
N ALA A 8 1.28 -9.61 1.10
CA ALA A 8 1.83 -8.36 0.58
C ALA A 8 0.79 -7.64 -0.30
N GLY A 9 0.14 -8.37 -1.22
CA GLY A 9 -0.92 -7.85 -2.08
C GLY A 9 -2.11 -7.29 -1.28
N ILE A 10 -2.61 -8.04 -0.29
CA ILE A 10 -3.71 -7.59 0.58
C ILE A 10 -3.32 -6.31 1.34
N LEU A 11 -2.11 -6.27 1.92
CA LEU A 11 -1.63 -5.09 2.63
C LEU A 11 -1.48 -3.87 1.70
N GLY A 12 -0.98 -4.05 0.48
CA GLY A 12 -0.88 -2.96 -0.50
C GLY A 12 -2.25 -2.42 -0.93
N VAL A 13 -3.25 -3.29 -1.05
CA VAL A 13 -4.62 -2.86 -1.34
C VAL A 13 -5.21 -2.10 -0.15
N LEU A 14 -5.14 -2.68 1.05
CA LEU A 14 -5.77 -2.10 2.25
C LEU A 14 -5.12 -0.79 2.71
N LEU A 15 -3.78 -0.71 2.64
CA LEU A 15 -3.02 0.43 3.18
C LEU A 15 -2.59 1.43 2.10
N GLY A 16 -2.58 1.02 0.84
CA GLY A 16 -2.21 1.87 -0.29
C GLY A 16 -3.39 2.24 -1.17
N ALA A 17 -3.99 1.25 -1.84
CA ALA A 17 -5.03 1.52 -2.84
C ALA A 17 -6.32 2.10 -2.25
N ILE A 18 -6.85 1.51 -1.19
CA ILE A 18 -8.11 1.95 -0.56
C ILE A 18 -7.97 3.38 0.00
N PRO A 19 -6.91 3.73 0.75
CA PRO A 19 -6.79 5.09 1.28
C PRO A 19 -6.52 6.13 0.20
N LEU A 20 -5.85 5.77 -0.91
CA LEU A 20 -5.72 6.64 -2.08
C LEU A 20 -7.07 6.91 -2.73
N LEU A 21 -7.87 5.87 -2.97
CA LEU A 21 -9.22 6.02 -3.51
C LEU A 21 -10.11 6.85 -2.59
N GLN A 22 -10.04 6.60 -1.28
CA GLN A 22 -10.74 7.39 -0.28
C GLN A 22 -10.33 8.86 -0.36
N TYR A 23 -9.03 9.16 -0.45
CA TYR A 23 -8.52 10.52 -0.59
C TYR A 23 -9.03 11.20 -1.86
N LEU A 24 -9.02 10.50 -2.99
CA LEU A 24 -9.48 11.05 -4.27
C LEU A 24 -10.98 11.38 -4.25
N ILE A 25 -11.79 10.60 -3.53
CA ILE A 25 -13.24 10.80 -3.45
C ILE A 25 -13.62 11.84 -2.38
N THR A 26 -12.97 11.78 -1.22
CA THR A 26 -13.41 12.51 -0.01
C THR A 26 -12.48 13.64 0.40
N GLY A 27 -11.31 13.77 -0.24
CA GLY A 27 -10.24 14.68 0.19
C GLY A 27 -9.55 14.26 1.50
N TRP A 28 -9.91 13.10 2.06
CA TRP A 28 -9.49 12.67 3.40
C TRP A 28 -8.91 11.25 3.41
N ILE A 29 -7.99 11.00 4.35
CA ILE A 29 -7.28 9.72 4.50
C ILE A 29 -7.55 9.10 5.88
N GLY A 30 -8.82 8.80 6.18
CA GLY A 30 -9.28 8.41 7.52
C GLY A 30 -8.41 7.36 8.22
N LEU A 31 -8.01 6.29 7.50
CA LEU A 31 -7.20 5.20 8.06
C LEU A 31 -5.76 5.65 8.39
N TRP A 32 -5.17 6.52 7.57
CA TRP A 32 -3.82 7.04 7.81
C TRP A 32 -3.79 8.16 8.84
N THR A 33 -4.86 8.93 9.01
CA THR A 33 -4.97 9.89 10.13
C THR A 33 -4.96 9.19 11.48
N VAL A 34 -5.55 7.99 11.60
CA VAL A 34 -5.45 7.19 12.85
C VAL A 34 -4.02 6.70 13.09
N VAL A 35 -3.29 6.35 12.03
CA VAL A 35 -1.91 5.81 12.12
C VAL A 35 -0.87 6.92 12.35
N LEU A 36 -1.02 8.06 11.70
CA LEU A 36 -0.06 9.17 11.72
C LEU A 36 -0.40 10.25 12.76
N GLY A 37 -1.59 10.22 13.36
CA GLY A 37 -2.06 11.20 14.33
C GLY A 37 -2.55 12.49 13.67
N ASP A 38 -1.64 13.25 13.08
CA ASP A 38 -1.96 14.52 12.42
C ASP A 38 -2.17 14.36 10.91
N ALA A 39 -2.96 15.26 10.31
CA ALA A 39 -3.15 15.30 8.86
C ALA A 39 -1.81 15.67 8.18
N PRO A 40 -1.19 14.76 7.42
CA PRO A 40 0.10 15.03 6.81
C PRO A 40 -0.02 16.10 5.73
N ALA A 41 1.04 16.89 5.53
CA ALA A 41 1.08 17.90 4.47
C ALA A 41 0.82 17.33 3.07
N LEU A 42 1.19 16.07 2.84
CA LEU A 42 0.90 15.31 1.62
C LEU A 42 0.17 14.00 1.97
N PRO A 43 -1.16 14.05 2.13
CA PRO A 43 -1.97 12.91 2.59
C PRO A 43 -1.85 11.67 1.69
N TRP A 44 -1.69 11.88 0.38
CA TRP A 44 -1.61 10.83 -0.62
C TRP A 44 -0.23 10.14 -0.68
N ALA A 45 0.84 10.80 -0.20
CA ALA A 45 2.20 10.30 -0.38
C ALA A 45 2.43 8.97 0.34
N TYR A 46 1.93 8.84 1.57
CA TYR A 46 2.04 7.62 2.37
C TYR A 46 1.39 6.39 1.71
N PRO A 47 0.09 6.42 1.34
CA PRO A 47 -0.52 5.29 0.64
C PRO A 47 0.11 5.01 -0.73
N THR A 48 0.59 6.04 -1.46
CA THR A 48 1.34 5.83 -2.71
C THR A 48 2.65 5.08 -2.47
N VAL A 49 3.44 5.48 -1.48
CA VAL A 49 4.71 4.80 -1.14
C VAL A 49 4.44 3.34 -0.77
N VAL A 50 3.42 3.07 0.04
CA VAL A 50 3.04 1.69 0.39
C VAL A 50 2.68 0.88 -0.86
N LEU A 51 1.89 1.44 -1.77
CA LEU A 51 1.54 0.76 -3.03
C LEU A 51 2.79 0.42 -3.88
N VAL A 52 3.70 1.38 -4.03
CA VAL A 52 4.95 1.19 -4.78
C VAL A 52 5.81 0.11 -4.13
N VAL A 53 6.02 0.19 -2.81
CA VAL A 53 6.82 -0.79 -2.06
C VAL A 53 6.20 -2.18 -2.17
N THR A 54 4.88 -2.31 -1.98
CA THR A 54 4.19 -3.60 -2.16
C THR A 54 4.37 -4.12 -3.58
N GLY A 55 4.21 -3.28 -4.60
CA GLY A 55 4.42 -3.67 -6.00
C GLY A 55 5.82 -4.22 -6.24
N VAL A 56 6.85 -3.54 -5.71
CA VAL A 56 8.25 -4.00 -5.78
C VAL A 56 8.42 -5.34 -5.07
N VAL A 57 7.90 -5.49 -3.85
CA VAL A 57 7.98 -6.73 -3.08
C VAL A 57 7.35 -7.89 -3.84
N VAL A 58 6.15 -7.71 -4.38
CA VAL A 58 5.44 -8.74 -5.16
C VAL A 58 6.24 -9.12 -6.41
N VAL A 59 6.81 -8.15 -7.12
CA VAL A 59 7.64 -8.42 -8.31
C VAL A 59 8.93 -9.15 -7.94
N VAL A 60 9.60 -8.78 -6.85
CA VAL A 60 10.82 -9.44 -6.39
C VAL A 60 10.53 -10.88 -5.96
N LEU A 61 9.43 -11.11 -5.24
CA LEU A 61 9.00 -12.45 -4.85
C LEU A 61 8.67 -13.32 -6.07
N ASP A 62 7.93 -12.77 -7.04
CA ASP A 62 7.61 -13.45 -8.30
C ASP A 62 8.87 -13.83 -9.10
N ARG A 63 9.85 -12.91 -9.19
CA ARG A 63 11.13 -13.19 -9.85
C ARG A 63 11.94 -14.28 -9.15
N ARG A 64 11.92 -14.32 -7.81
CA ARG A 64 12.62 -15.37 -7.05
C ARG A 64 11.97 -16.74 -7.23
N GLU A 65 10.64 -16.80 -7.33
CA GLU A 65 9.93 -18.06 -7.57
C GLU A 65 10.22 -18.62 -8.98
N LYS A 66 10.47 -17.76 -9.97
CA LYS A 66 10.81 -18.18 -11.35
C LYS A 66 12.28 -18.56 -11.56
N ALA A 67 13.16 -18.18 -10.64
CA ALA A 67 14.61 -18.37 -10.77
C ALA A 67 15.16 -19.55 -9.95
N GLY A 68 14.32 -20.18 -9.11
CA GLY A 68 14.64 -21.39 -8.35
C GLY A 68 13.84 -22.58 -8.85
#